data_AF-A0A183GCB9-F1
#
_entry.id   AF-A0A183GCB9-F1
#
_cell.length_a   1.000
_cell.length_b   1.000
_cell.length_c   1.000
_cell.angle_alpha   90.00
_cell.angle_beta   90.00
_cell.angle_gamma   90.00
#
_symmetry.space_group_name_H-M   'P 1'
#
loop_
_entity.id
_entity.type
_entity.pdbx_description
1 polymer ?
#
loop_
_entity_poly.entity_id
_entity_poly.type
_entity_poly.pdbx_seq_one_letter_code
_entity_poly.pdbx_strand_id
1 'polypeptide(L)'
;MGNWSDSTTRSRNYYAELVEQASTDEDVADLITLFGTLSEDEVDLALPSFCVLAEKCPKSMRSRMMDLVHCSLTAGNSPRSTRKAAVACLKVLTRSEGSVWNNFFVLAQCLEEPQFHIVNPVLPRLDTVLQSVYSHSLSFKWAKLIFIRALAHSNGWVRVWALEKFVSIEPKFLAADQESIEAANEIGTLTAFFSRDDPSSLRHFIDMISSRELLQQSVETVDLIQYALERQREFERDDFAALLWARAGFCGHQSQLQKHVELELADRLMAMEEGVEVGLSSVIVADVDTLLTILYSSVTELDPVDNGLVQLIHGYILLRCAVTSATETDSYIICTVYIGLLRRLKHSFIPLIDLAITLIAEEGIPLHREVLLIQVLFDVSGDHDVYVKEEVAPKLTRYLGVRPLDPVCRATRSNNSLSGKDSNKMVSLLHEYRLKLVIKFLPEVIRKNPDEVLEECTNLLECASAYTVAQSYLQIAGLVIGEVVRPETLLGMIKAAFNVTEEERKSQYFLPALHHTLSLCFARSVLIHDDVRSLVLGRCSELMELARMNTPVALYLSQCLLDACKEDLLSENWVPTVFNIAVFGPVPKKEHKVIDAAYEMIYEDRVNNFNDIQR
;
A
#
# COMPACT_ATOMS: atom_id res chain seq x y z
N MET A 1 1.54 9.91 -45.30
CA MET A 1 0.33 9.45 -44.60
C MET A 1 -0.74 9.05 -45.61
N GLY A 2 -0.82 7.78 -45.97
CA GLY A 2 -1.96 7.21 -46.69
C GLY A 2 -2.92 6.56 -45.70
N ASN A 3 -4.23 6.72 -45.91
CA ASN A 3 -5.30 6.13 -45.11
C ASN A 3 -5.17 4.60 -45.00
N TRP A 4 -5.04 4.09 -43.78
CA TRP A 4 -5.31 2.69 -43.43
C TRP A 4 -6.37 2.66 -42.33
N SER A 5 -7.62 2.83 -42.73
CA SER A 5 -8.78 2.50 -41.91
C SER A 5 -9.50 1.32 -42.58
N ASP A 6 -9.27 0.11 -42.10
CA ASP A 6 -10.33 -0.88 -41.91
C ASP A 6 -9.81 -2.11 -41.16
N SER A 7 -10.69 -2.62 -40.30
CA SER A 7 -10.60 -3.78 -39.40
C SER A 7 -9.92 -5.05 -39.94
N THR A 8 -8.62 -4.99 -40.20
CA THR A 8 -7.79 -6.14 -40.54
C THR A 8 -7.31 -6.77 -39.25
N THR A 9 -7.76 -8.01 -39.00
CA THR A 9 -7.17 -8.88 -37.98
C THR A 9 -5.66 -8.93 -38.22
N ARG A 10 -4.90 -8.19 -37.42
CA ARG A 10 -3.44 -8.18 -37.49
C ARG A 10 -2.98 -9.62 -37.29
N SER A 11 -2.19 -10.14 -38.23
CA SER A 11 -1.72 -11.53 -38.25
C SER A 11 -0.20 -11.56 -38.28
N ARG A 12 0.42 -12.73 -38.06
CA ARG A 12 1.88 -12.87 -38.16
C ARG A 12 2.44 -12.39 -39.51
N ASN A 13 1.72 -12.69 -40.60
CA ASN A 13 2.13 -12.29 -41.95
C ASN A 13 2.06 -10.78 -42.15
N TYR A 14 1.07 -10.12 -41.52
CA TYR A 14 0.95 -8.65 -41.57
C TYR A 14 2.22 -7.98 -41.04
N TYR A 15 2.70 -8.36 -39.85
CA TYR A 15 3.92 -7.77 -39.30
C TYR A 15 5.18 -8.14 -40.07
N ALA A 16 5.25 -9.35 -40.65
CA ALA A 16 6.37 -9.76 -41.49
C ALA A 16 6.46 -8.89 -42.76
N GLU A 17 5.36 -8.72 -43.47
CA GLU A 17 5.28 -7.88 -44.67
C GLU A 17 5.59 -6.42 -44.34
N LEU A 18 5.10 -5.90 -43.22
CA LEU A 18 5.30 -4.50 -42.81
C LEU A 18 6.79 -4.21 -42.53
N VAL A 19 7.49 -5.13 -41.87
CA VAL A 19 8.94 -5.02 -41.64
C VAL A 19 9.73 -5.26 -42.93
N GLU A 20 9.29 -6.16 -43.82
CA GLU A 20 9.94 -6.39 -45.12
C GLU A 20 9.85 -5.18 -46.05
N GLN A 21 8.72 -4.47 -46.04
CA GLN A 21 8.49 -3.29 -46.87
C GLN A 21 9.20 -2.03 -46.36
N ALA A 22 9.59 -1.99 -45.08
CA ALA A 22 10.37 -0.89 -44.54
C ALA A 22 11.72 -0.77 -45.26
N SER A 23 11.95 0.38 -45.88
CA SER A 23 13.09 0.61 -46.78
C SER A 23 13.85 1.89 -46.44
N THR A 24 13.24 2.80 -45.68
CA THR A 24 13.84 4.04 -45.20
C THR A 24 14.06 4.00 -43.68
N ASP A 25 14.97 4.85 -43.19
CA ASP A 25 15.20 5.02 -41.75
C ASP A 25 13.94 5.51 -41.02
N GLU A 26 13.08 6.28 -41.71
CA GLU A 26 11.79 6.77 -41.18
C GLU A 26 10.77 5.62 -41.03
N ASP A 27 10.69 4.72 -42.00
CA ASP A 27 9.84 3.51 -41.89
C ASP A 27 10.25 2.64 -40.69
N VAL A 28 11.57 2.51 -40.47
CA VAL A 28 12.12 1.75 -39.34
C VAL A 28 11.83 2.46 -38.01
N ALA A 29 11.86 3.79 -37.98
CA ALA A 29 11.50 4.59 -36.81
C ALA A 29 10.04 4.40 -36.37
N ASP A 30 9.13 4.46 -37.35
CA ASP A 30 7.70 4.26 -37.14
C ASP A 30 7.43 2.84 -36.66
N LEU A 31 8.12 1.85 -37.22
CA LEU A 31 8.06 0.45 -36.80
C LEU A 31 8.53 0.23 -35.37
N ILE A 32 9.64 0.84 -34.94
CA ILE A 32 10.12 0.76 -33.55
C ILE A 32 9.06 1.33 -32.59
N THR A 33 8.43 2.44 -32.96
CA THR A 33 7.37 3.07 -32.16
C THR A 33 6.12 2.20 -32.11
N LEU A 34 5.71 1.63 -33.25
CA LEU A 34 4.59 0.70 -33.34
C LEU A 34 4.81 -0.52 -32.44
N PHE A 35 5.98 -1.15 -32.52
CA PHE A 35 6.30 -2.32 -31.71
C PHE A 35 6.33 -2.01 -30.20
N GLY A 36 6.67 -0.78 -29.83
CA GLY A 36 6.59 -0.32 -28.43
C GLY A 36 5.17 -0.06 -27.91
N THR A 37 4.14 -0.09 -28.77
CA THR A 37 2.75 0.21 -28.40
C THR A 37 1.79 -0.98 -28.64
N LEU A 38 2.31 -2.15 -28.98
CA LEU A 38 1.52 -3.36 -29.20
C LEU A 38 0.90 -3.87 -27.89
N SER A 39 -0.31 -4.42 -27.97
CA SER A 39 -0.91 -5.16 -26.84
C SER A 39 -0.25 -6.53 -26.65
N GLU A 40 -0.45 -7.16 -25.49
CA GLU A 40 0.14 -8.49 -25.20
C GLU A 40 -0.20 -9.55 -26.27
N ASP A 41 -1.43 -9.56 -26.78
CA ASP A 41 -1.88 -10.48 -27.84
C ASP A 41 -1.21 -10.19 -29.20
N GLU A 42 -0.91 -8.92 -29.48
CA GLU A 42 -0.27 -8.49 -30.73
C GLU A 42 1.23 -8.74 -30.73
N VAL A 43 1.88 -8.64 -29.55
CA VAL A 43 3.32 -8.91 -29.39
C VAL A 43 3.65 -10.32 -29.87
N ASP A 44 2.88 -11.33 -29.48
CA ASP A 44 3.10 -12.73 -29.87
C ASP A 44 2.99 -12.98 -31.39
N LEU A 45 2.23 -12.15 -32.09
CA LEU A 45 2.12 -12.18 -33.55
C LEU A 45 3.30 -11.47 -34.23
N ALA A 46 3.84 -10.43 -33.61
CA ALA A 46 4.93 -9.62 -34.14
C ALA A 46 6.33 -10.17 -33.82
N LEU A 47 6.47 -11.11 -32.86
CA LEU A 47 7.76 -11.67 -32.43
C LEU A 47 8.68 -12.16 -33.56
N PRO A 48 8.20 -12.89 -34.61
CA PRO A 48 9.07 -13.36 -35.68
C PRO A 48 9.71 -12.21 -36.48
N SER A 49 8.98 -11.10 -36.64
CA SER A 49 9.41 -9.92 -37.39
C SER A 49 10.37 -9.04 -36.60
N PHE A 50 10.47 -9.26 -35.28
CA PHE A 50 11.26 -8.44 -34.37
C PHE A 50 12.76 -8.51 -34.67
N CYS A 51 13.26 -9.70 -35.00
CA CYS A 51 14.66 -9.89 -35.39
C CYS A 51 14.97 -9.26 -36.76
N VAL A 52 14.01 -9.31 -37.69
CA VAL A 52 14.16 -8.70 -39.03
C VAL A 52 14.22 -7.18 -38.91
N LEU A 53 13.40 -6.60 -38.02
CA LEU A 53 13.45 -5.17 -37.70
C LEU A 53 14.80 -4.79 -37.09
N ALA A 54 15.35 -5.62 -36.20
CA ALA A 54 16.68 -5.41 -35.64
C ALA A 54 17.80 -5.45 -36.70
N GLU A 55 17.69 -6.32 -37.71
CA GLU A 55 18.66 -6.41 -38.82
C GLU A 55 18.61 -5.19 -39.74
N LYS A 56 17.43 -4.60 -39.94
CA LYS A 56 17.23 -3.37 -40.71
C LYS A 56 17.53 -2.09 -39.92
N CYS A 57 17.73 -2.18 -38.61
CA CYS A 57 17.89 -1.02 -37.74
C CYS A 57 19.19 -0.24 -38.04
N PRO A 58 19.11 1.03 -38.46
CA PRO A 58 20.29 1.85 -38.72
C PRO A 58 21.02 2.17 -37.41
N LYS A 59 22.33 2.41 -37.50
CA LYS A 59 23.19 2.68 -36.32
C LYS A 59 22.70 3.85 -35.48
N SER A 60 22.12 4.88 -36.10
CA SER A 60 21.52 6.05 -35.45
C SER A 60 20.34 5.70 -34.53
N MET A 61 19.62 4.62 -34.83
CA MET A 61 18.41 4.20 -34.11
C MET A 61 18.61 2.99 -33.20
N ARG A 62 19.83 2.43 -33.21
CA ARG A 62 20.24 1.30 -32.36
C ARG A 62 19.87 1.50 -30.90
N SER A 63 20.08 2.70 -30.33
CA SER A 63 19.73 2.97 -28.93
C SER A 63 18.25 2.75 -28.65
N ARG A 64 17.36 3.30 -29.51
CA ARG A 64 15.91 3.14 -29.37
C ARG A 64 15.48 1.68 -29.48
N MET A 65 16.09 0.93 -30.39
CA MET A 65 15.81 -0.51 -30.51
C MET A 65 16.30 -1.30 -29.28
N MET A 66 17.45 -0.92 -28.72
CA MET A 66 17.98 -1.52 -27.49
C MET A 66 17.08 -1.23 -26.28
N ASP A 67 16.48 -0.03 -26.21
CA ASP A 67 15.51 0.32 -25.16
C ASP A 67 14.22 -0.49 -25.30
N LEU A 68 13.68 -0.63 -26.51
CA LEU A 68 12.52 -1.48 -26.78
C LEU A 68 12.77 -2.96 -26.39
N VAL A 69 13.96 -3.48 -26.70
CA VAL A 69 14.38 -4.83 -26.29
C VAL A 69 14.48 -4.95 -24.77
N HIS A 70 15.00 -3.91 -24.10
CA HIS A 70 15.10 -3.88 -22.64
C HIS A 70 13.70 -3.91 -21.98
N CYS A 71 12.77 -3.05 -22.40
CA CYS A 71 11.38 -3.06 -21.92
C CYS A 71 10.69 -4.42 -22.13
N SER A 72 10.93 -5.06 -23.29
CA SER A 72 10.40 -6.39 -23.59
C SER A 72 10.93 -7.49 -22.64
N LEU A 73 12.15 -7.32 -22.13
CA LEU A 73 12.81 -8.26 -21.22
C LEU A 73 12.49 -8.00 -19.75
N THR A 74 12.11 -6.78 -19.37
CA THR A 74 11.75 -6.43 -17.99
C THR A 74 10.28 -6.59 -17.66
N ALA A 75 9.38 -6.60 -18.66
CA ALA A 75 7.95 -6.78 -18.43
C ALA A 75 7.65 -8.04 -17.56
N GLY A 76 6.97 -7.82 -16.43
CA GLY A 76 6.82 -8.78 -15.32
C GLY A 76 6.18 -10.13 -15.68
N ASN A 77 5.39 -10.17 -16.76
CA ASN A 77 4.73 -11.38 -17.27
C ASN A 77 5.18 -11.77 -18.70
N SER A 78 6.33 -11.26 -19.17
CA SER A 78 6.84 -11.56 -20.52
C SER A 78 6.92 -13.07 -20.80
N PRO A 79 6.18 -13.60 -21.79
CA PRO A 79 6.23 -15.01 -22.16
C PRO A 79 7.65 -15.46 -22.56
N ARG A 80 7.96 -16.75 -22.40
CA ARG A 80 9.27 -17.31 -22.80
C ARG A 80 9.58 -17.06 -24.29
N SER A 81 8.57 -17.07 -25.15
CA SER A 81 8.67 -16.72 -26.58
C SER A 81 9.20 -15.31 -26.77
N THR A 82 8.58 -14.33 -26.10
CA THR A 82 8.95 -12.91 -26.16
C THR A 82 10.39 -12.68 -25.72
N ARG A 83 10.80 -13.30 -24.62
CA ARG A 83 12.18 -13.17 -24.13
C ARG A 83 13.20 -13.77 -25.09
N LYS A 84 12.92 -14.94 -25.66
CA LYS A 84 13.82 -15.55 -26.65
C LYS A 84 13.95 -14.70 -27.91
N ALA A 85 12.84 -14.12 -28.37
CA ALA A 85 12.86 -13.19 -29.51
C ALA A 85 13.66 -11.92 -29.18
N ALA A 86 13.43 -11.30 -28.01
CA ALA A 86 14.15 -10.12 -27.57
C ALA A 86 15.66 -10.38 -27.40
N VAL A 87 16.07 -11.53 -26.84
CA VAL A 87 17.48 -11.94 -26.77
C VAL A 87 18.07 -12.18 -28.16
N ALA A 88 17.30 -12.73 -29.11
CA ALA A 88 17.74 -12.88 -30.49
C ALA A 88 17.94 -11.52 -31.20
N CYS A 89 17.02 -10.57 -31.01
CA CYS A 89 17.19 -9.18 -31.46
C CYS A 89 18.44 -8.55 -30.86
N LEU A 90 18.65 -8.73 -29.55
CA LEU A 90 19.82 -8.22 -28.87
C LEU A 90 21.12 -8.79 -29.44
N LYS A 91 21.15 -10.10 -29.76
CA LYS A 91 22.28 -10.74 -30.45
C LYS A 91 22.56 -10.11 -31.81
N VAL A 92 21.51 -9.78 -32.59
CA VAL A 92 21.65 -9.11 -33.89
C VAL A 92 22.30 -7.74 -33.71
N LEU A 93 21.77 -6.93 -32.79
CA LEU A 93 22.28 -5.60 -32.55
C LEU A 93 23.74 -5.66 -32.09
N THR A 94 24.07 -6.58 -31.19
CA THR A 94 25.38 -6.66 -30.54
C THR A 94 26.42 -7.50 -31.29
N ARG A 95 26.14 -7.97 -32.52
CA ARG A 95 27.06 -8.84 -33.32
C ARG A 95 28.49 -8.29 -33.43
N SER A 96 28.67 -6.96 -33.43
CA SER A 96 29.97 -6.29 -33.55
C SER A 96 30.69 -6.01 -32.22
N GLU A 97 30.10 -6.32 -31.07
CA GLU A 97 30.54 -5.83 -29.74
C GLU A 97 31.27 -6.87 -28.86
N GLY A 98 31.75 -7.97 -29.45
CA GLY A 98 32.75 -8.85 -28.81
C GLY A 98 32.27 -9.70 -27.61
N SER A 99 33.22 -10.16 -26.79
CA SER A 99 33.06 -11.22 -25.77
C SER A 99 32.18 -10.86 -24.56
N VAL A 100 31.93 -9.58 -24.31
CA VAL A 100 31.15 -9.09 -23.15
C VAL A 100 29.72 -9.63 -23.20
N TRP A 101 29.07 -9.49 -24.34
CA TRP A 101 27.70 -9.94 -24.56
C TRP A 101 27.56 -11.46 -24.55
N ASN A 102 28.61 -12.21 -24.90
CA ASN A 102 28.57 -13.67 -24.84
C ASN A 102 28.34 -14.17 -23.40
N ASN A 103 29.01 -13.56 -22.41
CA ASN A 103 28.78 -13.92 -21.02
C ASN A 103 27.35 -13.59 -20.56
N PHE A 104 26.85 -12.41 -20.95
CA PHE A 104 25.46 -12.02 -20.71
C PHE A 104 24.47 -13.03 -21.31
N PHE A 105 24.62 -13.39 -22.59
CA PHE A 105 23.69 -14.30 -23.26
C PHE A 105 23.70 -15.71 -22.66
N VAL A 106 24.87 -16.21 -22.28
CA VAL A 106 24.98 -17.52 -21.65
C VAL A 106 24.29 -17.50 -20.27
N LEU A 107 24.50 -16.46 -19.45
CA LEU A 107 23.80 -16.30 -18.17
C LEU A 107 22.29 -16.19 -18.34
N ALA A 108 21.83 -15.29 -19.22
CA ALA A 108 20.41 -15.04 -19.44
C ALA A 108 19.67 -16.32 -19.90
N GLN A 109 20.32 -17.14 -20.74
CA GLN A 109 19.76 -18.41 -21.20
C GLN A 109 19.80 -19.49 -20.11
N CYS A 110 20.90 -19.62 -19.37
CA CYS A 110 21.01 -20.64 -18.32
C CYS A 110 20.08 -20.36 -17.13
N LEU A 111 19.79 -19.10 -16.81
CA LEU A 111 18.82 -18.72 -15.79
C LEU A 111 17.36 -19.04 -16.17
N GLU A 112 17.08 -19.50 -17.41
CA GLU A 112 15.78 -20.10 -17.74
C GLU A 112 15.66 -21.57 -17.31
N GLU A 113 16.76 -22.24 -16.98
CA GLU A 113 16.78 -23.66 -16.63
C GLU A 113 16.51 -23.87 -15.14
N PRO A 114 15.51 -24.67 -14.74
CA PRO A 114 15.13 -24.82 -13.35
C PRO A 114 16.18 -25.57 -12.49
N GLN A 115 17.07 -26.35 -13.12
CA GLN A 115 18.00 -27.21 -12.41
C GLN A 115 19.29 -26.47 -11.99
N PHE A 116 19.50 -26.33 -10.69
CA PHE A 116 20.67 -25.63 -10.12
C PHE A 116 22.02 -26.16 -10.64
N HIS A 117 22.19 -27.46 -10.86
CA HIS A 117 23.47 -28.02 -11.33
C HIS A 117 23.83 -27.59 -12.77
N ILE A 118 22.86 -27.12 -13.56
CA ILE A 118 23.07 -26.55 -14.90
C ILE A 118 23.44 -25.06 -14.76
N VAL A 119 22.79 -24.36 -13.83
CA VAL A 119 22.99 -22.92 -13.60
C VAL A 119 24.31 -22.63 -12.90
N ASN A 120 24.65 -23.39 -11.86
CA ASN A 120 25.77 -23.15 -10.95
C ASN A 120 27.13 -22.95 -11.65
N PRO A 121 27.55 -23.77 -12.64
CA PRO A 121 28.82 -23.56 -13.34
C PRO A 121 28.90 -22.26 -14.14
N VAL A 122 27.76 -21.65 -14.43
CA VAL A 122 27.63 -20.46 -15.29
C VAL A 122 27.57 -19.19 -14.47
N LEU A 123 27.07 -19.26 -13.22
CA LEU A 123 26.94 -18.13 -12.30
C LEU A 123 28.20 -17.23 -12.21
N PRO A 124 29.45 -17.77 -12.13
CA PRO A 124 30.65 -16.92 -12.06
C PRO A 124 30.85 -15.99 -13.26
N ARG A 125 30.19 -16.23 -14.40
CA ARG A 125 30.24 -15.32 -15.56
C ARG A 125 29.67 -13.94 -15.25
N LEU A 126 28.82 -13.82 -14.22
CA LEU A 126 28.28 -12.53 -13.79
C LEU A 126 29.40 -11.58 -13.38
N ASP A 127 30.48 -12.08 -12.80
CA ASP A 127 31.63 -11.25 -12.41
C ASP A 127 32.27 -10.59 -13.64
N THR A 128 32.29 -11.27 -14.80
CA THR A 128 32.77 -10.68 -16.05
C THR A 128 31.80 -9.64 -16.62
N VAL A 129 30.50 -9.87 -16.47
CA VAL A 129 29.46 -8.88 -16.85
C VAL A 129 29.58 -7.64 -15.98
N LEU A 130 29.73 -7.78 -14.66
CA LEU A 130 29.93 -6.67 -13.72
C LEU A 130 31.24 -5.93 -13.98
N GLN A 131 32.35 -6.63 -14.26
CA GLN A 131 33.60 -5.99 -14.65
C GLN A 131 33.46 -5.13 -15.92
N SER A 132 32.57 -5.54 -16.84
CA SER A 132 32.25 -4.77 -18.04
C SER A 132 31.45 -3.51 -17.69
N VAL A 133 30.58 -3.58 -16.66
CA VAL A 133 29.90 -2.40 -16.12
C VAL A 133 30.88 -1.44 -15.44
N TYR A 134 31.78 -1.96 -14.59
CA TYR A 134 32.77 -1.17 -13.87
C TYR A 134 33.78 -0.50 -14.80
N SER A 135 34.06 -1.09 -15.96
CA SER A 135 34.89 -0.50 -17.02
C SER A 135 34.11 0.39 -18.00
N HIS A 136 32.83 0.66 -17.74
CA HIS A 136 31.92 1.43 -18.62
C HIS A 136 31.75 0.87 -20.04
N SER A 137 32.08 -0.40 -20.25
CA SER A 137 31.89 -1.10 -21.53
C SER A 137 30.49 -1.73 -21.67
N LEU A 138 29.75 -1.85 -20.57
CA LEU A 138 28.35 -2.28 -20.54
C LEU A 138 27.54 -1.40 -19.58
N SER A 139 26.33 -1.01 -19.95
CA SER A 139 25.43 -0.30 -19.04
C SER A 139 24.89 -1.23 -17.95
N PHE A 140 24.77 -0.72 -16.71
CA PHE A 140 24.25 -1.49 -15.56
C PHE A 140 22.84 -2.04 -15.81
N LYS A 141 22.00 -1.34 -16.60
CA LYS A 141 20.65 -1.79 -16.98
C LYS A 141 20.61 -3.21 -17.55
N TRP A 142 21.69 -3.66 -18.20
CA TRP A 142 21.81 -5.01 -18.73
C TRP A 142 22.23 -6.02 -17.65
N ALA A 143 23.18 -5.67 -16.79
CA ALA A 143 23.53 -6.53 -15.64
C ALA A 143 22.31 -6.74 -14.72
N LYS A 144 21.51 -5.70 -14.53
CA LYS A 144 20.25 -5.74 -13.79
C LYS A 144 19.26 -6.78 -14.31
N LEU A 145 19.11 -6.95 -15.62
CA LEU A 145 18.25 -7.99 -16.18
C LEU A 145 18.65 -9.40 -15.70
N ILE A 146 19.94 -9.65 -15.53
CA ILE A 146 20.43 -10.92 -14.97
C ILE A 146 19.99 -11.06 -13.51
N PHE A 147 20.09 -10.00 -12.70
CA PHE A 147 19.61 -10.01 -11.31
C PHE A 147 18.11 -10.23 -11.20
N ILE A 148 17.29 -9.52 -11.97
CA ILE A 148 15.83 -9.69 -11.99
C ILE A 148 15.48 -11.16 -12.23
N ARG A 149 16.14 -11.79 -13.21
CA ARG A 149 15.89 -13.21 -13.55
C ARG A 149 16.39 -14.17 -12.48
N ALA A 150 17.56 -13.93 -11.91
CA ALA A 150 18.15 -14.80 -10.91
C ALA A 150 17.40 -14.71 -9.55
N LEU A 151 16.86 -13.54 -9.20
CA LEU A 151 16.06 -13.33 -7.98
C LEU A 151 14.60 -13.81 -8.13
N ALA A 152 14.04 -13.77 -9.34
CA ALA A 152 12.75 -14.40 -9.66
C ALA A 152 12.85 -15.91 -9.95
N HIS A 153 14.03 -16.52 -9.76
CA HIS A 153 14.28 -17.91 -10.14
C HIS A 153 13.53 -18.89 -9.22
N SER A 154 13.05 -20.00 -9.79
CA SER A 154 12.31 -21.04 -9.04
C SER A 154 13.15 -21.75 -7.97
N ASN A 155 14.48 -21.78 -8.15
CA ASN A 155 15.42 -22.38 -7.22
C ASN A 155 15.92 -21.36 -6.18
N GLY A 156 15.71 -21.66 -4.89
CA GLY A 156 16.14 -20.82 -3.77
C GLY A 156 17.63 -20.49 -3.71
N TRP A 157 18.52 -21.43 -4.09
CA TRP A 157 19.96 -21.20 -4.08
C TRP A 157 20.41 -20.18 -5.12
N VAL A 158 19.76 -20.14 -6.29
CA VAL A 158 20.03 -19.12 -7.32
C VAL A 158 19.60 -17.75 -6.83
N ARG A 159 18.42 -17.66 -6.18
CA ARG A 159 17.93 -16.41 -5.59
C ARG A 159 18.87 -15.88 -4.51
N VAL A 160 19.32 -16.77 -3.64
CA VAL A 160 20.31 -16.48 -2.58
C VAL A 160 21.62 -15.96 -3.16
N TRP A 161 22.21 -16.67 -4.13
CA TRP A 161 23.43 -16.24 -4.80
C TRP A 161 23.26 -14.88 -5.50
N ALA A 162 22.11 -14.66 -6.12
CA ALA A 162 21.82 -13.41 -6.81
C ALA A 162 21.73 -12.24 -5.83
N LEU A 163 21.12 -12.45 -4.67
CA LEU A 163 21.04 -11.44 -3.61
C LEU A 163 22.43 -11.13 -3.05
N GLU A 164 23.25 -12.15 -2.77
CA GLU A 164 24.64 -12.00 -2.33
C GLU A 164 25.45 -11.15 -3.32
N LYS A 165 25.37 -11.49 -4.62
CA LYS A 165 26.04 -10.73 -5.67
C LYS A 165 25.46 -9.33 -5.83
N PHE A 166 24.15 -9.15 -5.68
CA PHE A 166 23.50 -7.85 -5.84
C PHE A 166 23.95 -6.86 -4.76
N VAL A 167 24.03 -7.32 -3.51
CA VAL A 167 24.49 -6.52 -2.37
C VAL A 167 25.95 -6.11 -2.50
N SER A 168 26.78 -6.93 -3.17
CA SER A 168 28.20 -6.64 -3.42
C SER A 168 28.44 -5.55 -4.48
N ILE A 169 27.42 -5.14 -5.24
CA ILE A 169 27.57 -4.11 -6.28
C ILE A 169 27.87 -2.75 -5.65
N GLU A 170 28.74 -1.96 -6.27
CA GLU A 170 29.01 -0.59 -5.84
C GLU A 170 27.74 0.28 -5.91
N PRO A 171 27.32 0.93 -4.81
CA PRO A 171 26.00 1.60 -4.75
C PRO A 171 25.82 2.77 -5.71
N LYS A 172 26.90 3.37 -6.21
CA LYS A 172 26.84 4.38 -7.27
C LYS A 172 26.17 3.89 -8.56
N PHE A 173 26.26 2.60 -8.89
CA PHE A 173 25.59 2.02 -10.06
C PHE A 173 24.11 1.74 -9.81
N LEU A 174 23.75 1.38 -8.57
CA LEU A 174 22.35 1.22 -8.15
C LEU A 174 21.64 2.59 -8.16
N ALA A 175 22.28 3.61 -7.60
CA ALA A 175 21.77 4.97 -7.55
C ALA A 175 21.63 5.61 -8.95
N ALA A 176 22.48 5.23 -9.91
CA ALA A 176 22.40 5.69 -11.31
C ALA A 176 21.29 5.04 -12.14
N ASP A 177 20.87 3.83 -11.78
CA ASP A 177 19.85 3.09 -12.53
C ASP A 177 18.43 3.47 -12.09
N GLN A 178 18.27 3.97 -10.86
CA GLN A 178 16.98 4.38 -10.27
C GLN A 178 16.37 5.65 -10.87
N GLU A 179 17.10 6.40 -11.70
CA GLU A 179 16.55 7.55 -12.44
C GLU A 179 15.50 7.14 -13.51
N SER A 180 15.39 5.84 -13.81
CA SER A 180 14.28 5.29 -14.60
C SER A 180 13.15 4.81 -13.67
N ILE A 181 11.95 5.35 -13.85
CA ILE A 181 10.72 4.99 -13.09
C ILE A 181 10.46 3.46 -13.13
N GLU A 182 10.79 2.81 -14.25
CA GLU A 182 10.64 1.37 -14.46
C GLU A 182 11.65 0.57 -13.64
N ALA A 183 12.86 1.12 -13.50
CA ALA A 183 13.96 0.50 -12.80
C ALA A 183 13.75 0.42 -11.27
N ALA A 184 13.08 1.41 -10.67
CA ALA A 184 12.75 1.44 -9.25
C ALA A 184 11.72 0.35 -8.87
N ASN A 185 10.64 0.23 -9.64
CA ASN A 185 9.61 -0.80 -9.46
C ASN A 185 10.16 -2.23 -9.57
N GLU A 186 11.12 -2.44 -10.48
CA GLU A 186 11.76 -3.74 -10.69
C GLU A 186 12.65 -4.15 -9.51
N ILE A 187 13.37 -3.22 -8.87
CA ILE A 187 14.21 -3.51 -7.70
C ILE A 187 13.37 -3.70 -6.44
N GLY A 188 12.28 -2.93 -6.26
CA GLY A 188 11.33 -3.12 -5.16
C GLY A 188 10.56 -4.43 -5.21
N THR A 189 10.36 -4.96 -6.41
CA THR A 189 9.84 -6.33 -6.56
C THR A 189 10.84 -7.38 -6.05
N LEU A 190 12.16 -7.11 -6.10
CA LEU A 190 13.22 -8.05 -5.69
C LEU A 190 13.38 -8.12 -4.16
N THR A 191 13.21 -6.99 -3.47
CA THR A 191 13.15 -6.93 -2.00
C THR A 191 11.80 -7.43 -1.49
N ALA A 192 10.70 -7.13 -2.20
CA ALA A 192 9.36 -7.62 -1.86
C ALA A 192 9.20 -9.14 -2.02
N PHE A 193 9.99 -9.79 -2.88
CA PHE A 193 9.93 -11.25 -3.06
C PHE A 193 10.36 -12.03 -1.81
N PHE A 194 11.22 -11.45 -0.97
CA PHE A 194 11.59 -12.02 0.33
C PHE A 194 10.62 -11.61 1.46
N SER A 195 9.76 -10.62 1.26
CA SER A 195 8.79 -10.16 2.27
C SER A 195 7.35 -10.64 2.06
N ARG A 196 6.97 -11.04 0.83
CA ARG A 196 5.59 -11.46 0.52
C ARG A 196 5.20 -12.83 1.06
N ASP A 197 6.14 -13.78 1.13
CA ASP A 197 5.82 -15.15 1.57
C ASP A 197 6.40 -15.48 2.96
N ASP A 198 7.57 -14.94 3.33
CA ASP A 198 8.17 -15.11 4.67
C ASP A 198 9.34 -14.12 4.94
N PRO A 199 9.11 -12.97 5.59
CA PRO A 199 10.14 -12.01 5.99
C PRO A 199 11.26 -12.62 6.84
N SER A 200 11.00 -13.74 7.53
CA SER A 200 12.00 -14.42 8.36
C SER A 200 13.06 -15.14 7.53
N SER A 201 12.79 -15.44 6.25
CA SER A 201 13.74 -16.07 5.34
C SER A 201 14.93 -15.17 4.99
N LEU A 202 14.72 -13.85 4.82
CA LEU A 202 15.81 -12.89 4.65
C LEU A 202 16.67 -12.80 5.92
N ARG A 203 16.02 -12.83 7.09
CA ARG A 203 16.70 -12.80 8.40
C ARG A 203 17.58 -14.04 8.61
N HIS A 204 17.04 -15.23 8.39
CA HIS A 204 17.78 -16.49 8.47
C HIS A 204 18.97 -16.53 7.51
N PHE A 205 18.86 -15.88 6.35
CA PHE A 205 19.94 -15.77 5.37
C PHE A 205 21.05 -14.80 5.81
N ILE A 206 20.71 -13.63 6.36
CA ILE A 206 21.68 -12.67 6.93
C ILE A 206 22.45 -13.28 8.12
N ASP A 207 21.82 -14.21 8.84
CA ASP A 207 22.42 -14.91 9.98
C ASP A 207 23.33 -16.08 9.58
N MET A 208 23.44 -16.44 8.29
CA MET A 208 24.36 -17.48 7.82
C MET A 208 25.83 -17.01 7.88
N ILE A 209 26.64 -17.75 8.65
CA ILE A 209 28.08 -17.48 8.86
C ILE A 209 28.85 -17.39 7.54
N SER A 210 28.55 -18.25 6.57
CA SER A 210 29.20 -18.29 5.26
C SER A 210 29.00 -17.01 4.43
N SER A 211 27.87 -16.31 4.60
CA SER A 211 27.58 -15.07 3.88
C SER A 211 28.34 -13.88 4.48
N ARG A 212 28.60 -13.90 5.80
CA ARG A 212 29.30 -12.84 6.53
C ARG A 212 30.81 -12.82 6.26
N GLU A 213 31.44 -14.00 6.12
CA GLU A 213 32.88 -14.13 5.90
C GLU A 213 33.33 -13.65 4.50
N LEU A 214 32.45 -13.77 3.49
CA LEU A 214 32.75 -13.38 2.10
C LEU A 214 32.55 -11.87 1.83
N LEU A 215 31.65 -11.21 2.56
CA LEU A 215 31.28 -9.80 2.34
C LEU A 215 32.08 -8.80 3.19
N GLN A 216 33.11 -9.26 3.91
CA GLN A 216 34.06 -8.40 4.64
C GLN A 216 34.95 -7.55 3.73
N GLN A 217 34.91 -7.73 2.40
CA GLN A 217 35.67 -6.92 1.46
C GLN A 217 34.83 -5.80 0.81
N SER A 218 35.10 -4.58 1.26
CA SER A 218 34.91 -3.27 0.59
C SER A 218 33.50 -2.66 0.50
N VAL A 219 33.30 -1.61 1.30
CA VAL A 219 32.99 -0.18 0.97
C VAL A 219 32.63 0.46 2.33
N GLU A 220 33.20 1.63 2.65
CA GLU A 220 32.92 2.30 3.92
C GLU A 220 31.50 2.86 3.95
N THR A 221 30.81 2.70 5.08
CA THR A 221 29.41 3.10 5.28
C THR A 221 29.16 4.60 5.04
N VAL A 222 30.20 5.43 5.20
CA VAL A 222 30.15 6.89 5.01
C VAL A 222 29.91 7.27 3.54
N ASP A 223 30.60 6.62 2.61
CA ASP A 223 30.44 6.88 1.17
C ASP A 223 29.00 6.62 0.70
N LEU A 224 28.32 5.66 1.33
CA LEU A 224 26.97 5.24 0.97
C LEU A 224 25.90 6.25 1.34
N ILE A 225 26.06 6.93 2.48
CA ILE A 225 25.16 8.01 2.91
C ILE A 225 25.34 9.20 1.98
N GLN A 226 26.58 9.56 1.64
CA GLN A 226 26.85 10.64 0.69
C GLN A 226 26.20 10.38 -0.69
N TYR A 227 26.31 9.16 -1.23
CA TYR A 227 25.60 8.79 -2.46
C TYR A 227 24.07 8.82 -2.33
N ALA A 228 23.53 8.62 -1.12
CA ALA A 228 22.10 8.78 -0.88
C ALA A 228 21.68 10.25 -1.06
N LEU A 229 22.45 11.16 -0.46
CA LEU A 229 22.18 12.60 -0.40
C LEU A 229 22.43 13.32 -1.74
N GLU A 230 23.40 12.87 -2.54
CA GLU A 230 23.73 13.50 -3.82
C GLU A 230 22.66 13.34 -4.92
N ARG A 231 21.61 12.54 -4.71
CA ARG A 231 20.56 12.26 -5.72
C ARG A 231 19.16 12.48 -5.19
N GLN A 232 18.33 13.20 -5.96
CA GLN A 232 16.89 13.32 -5.70
C GLN A 232 16.18 11.98 -5.89
N ARG A 233 15.31 11.62 -4.95
CA ARG A 233 14.68 10.29 -4.85
C ARG A 233 13.16 10.40 -4.74
N GLU A 234 12.46 9.47 -5.40
CA GLU A 234 11.01 9.28 -5.22
C GLU A 234 10.77 8.24 -4.12
N PHE A 235 10.57 8.70 -2.88
CA PHE A 235 10.51 7.83 -1.69
C PHE A 235 9.38 6.79 -1.68
N GLU A 236 8.33 6.97 -2.48
CA GLU A 236 7.26 5.97 -2.65
C GLU A 236 7.71 4.73 -3.42
N ARG A 237 8.80 4.83 -4.18
CA ARG A 237 9.30 3.78 -5.09
C ARG A 237 10.78 3.44 -4.88
N ASP A 238 11.45 4.08 -3.91
CA ASP A 238 12.89 3.95 -3.70
C ASP A 238 13.25 2.89 -2.65
N ASP A 239 13.77 1.75 -3.11
CA ASP A 239 14.27 0.67 -2.25
C ASP A 239 15.73 0.81 -1.81
N PHE A 240 16.42 1.89 -2.21
CA PHE A 240 17.83 2.06 -1.88
C PHE A 240 18.08 2.05 -0.37
N ALA A 241 17.19 2.68 0.39
CA ALA A 241 17.22 2.67 1.85
C ALA A 241 17.17 1.24 2.41
N ALA A 242 16.26 0.39 1.91
CA ALA A 242 16.17 -1.01 2.31
C ALA A 242 17.41 -1.82 1.89
N LEU A 243 17.97 -1.55 0.71
CA LEU A 243 19.20 -2.18 0.21
C LEU A 243 20.43 -1.80 1.03
N LEU A 244 20.54 -0.54 1.47
CA LEU A 244 21.59 -0.10 2.39
C LEU A 244 21.56 -0.89 3.69
N TRP A 245 20.37 -1.08 4.27
CA TRP A 245 20.20 -1.89 5.48
C TRP A 245 20.48 -3.36 5.26
N ALA A 246 20.07 -3.92 4.11
CA ALA A 246 20.42 -5.29 3.75
C ALA A 246 21.95 -5.45 3.70
N ARG A 247 22.66 -4.55 2.99
CA ARG A 247 24.12 -4.53 2.91
C ARG A 247 24.78 -4.41 4.28
N ALA A 248 24.32 -3.48 5.11
CA ALA A 248 24.84 -3.32 6.46
C ALA A 248 24.60 -4.57 7.32
N GLY A 249 23.46 -5.24 7.16
CA GLY A 249 23.15 -6.55 7.76
C GLY A 249 24.15 -7.62 7.35
N PHE A 250 24.41 -7.76 6.06
CA PHE A 250 25.36 -8.72 5.53
C PHE A 250 26.79 -8.49 6.01
N CYS A 251 27.22 -7.23 6.10
CA CYS A 251 28.55 -6.87 6.56
C CYS A 251 28.68 -6.81 8.11
N GLY A 252 27.59 -7.02 8.86
CA GLY A 252 27.59 -6.87 10.32
C GLY A 252 27.81 -5.42 10.81
N HIS A 253 27.50 -4.43 9.96
CA HIS A 253 27.71 -3.00 10.20
C HIS A 253 26.40 -2.23 10.45
N GLN A 254 25.32 -2.89 10.83
CA GLN A 254 24.00 -2.26 11.06
C GLN A 254 24.06 -1.12 12.08
N SER A 255 24.67 -1.36 13.26
CA SER A 255 24.83 -0.32 14.28
C SER A 255 25.76 0.82 13.81
N GLN A 256 26.74 0.53 12.95
CA GLN A 256 27.58 1.57 12.37
C GLN A 256 26.79 2.42 11.37
N LEU A 257 26.01 1.81 10.46
CA LEU A 257 25.13 2.53 9.54
C LEU A 257 24.17 3.43 10.30
N GLN A 258 23.50 2.89 11.31
CA GLN A 258 22.60 3.66 12.16
C GLN A 258 23.30 4.90 12.74
N LYS A 259 24.45 4.71 13.38
CA LYS A 259 25.18 5.81 14.02
C LYS A 259 25.64 6.89 13.04
N HIS A 260 26.06 6.52 11.83
CA HIS A 260 26.45 7.50 10.83
C HIS A 260 25.24 8.29 10.30
N VAL A 261 24.11 7.62 10.09
CA VAL A 261 22.87 8.29 9.70
C VAL A 261 22.38 9.22 10.80
N GLU A 262 22.46 8.81 12.07
CA GLU A 262 22.12 9.65 13.23
C GLU A 262 23.00 10.90 13.33
N LEU A 263 24.32 10.75 13.12
CA LEU A 263 25.26 11.89 13.15
C LEU A 263 24.97 12.88 12.03
N GLU A 264 24.83 12.41 10.79
CA GLU A 264 24.50 13.28 9.66
C GLU A 264 23.14 13.95 9.84
N LEU A 265 22.15 13.20 10.35
CA LEU A 265 20.82 13.73 10.65
C LEU A 265 20.88 14.81 11.73
N ALA A 266 21.63 14.60 12.80
CA ALA A 266 21.84 15.60 13.85
C ALA A 266 22.47 16.87 13.27
N ASP A 267 23.53 16.75 12.47
CA ASP A 267 24.21 17.89 11.86
C ASP A 267 23.27 18.70 10.95
N ARG A 268 22.45 18.04 10.13
CA ARG A 268 21.48 18.72 9.26
C ARG A 268 20.35 19.38 10.05
N LEU A 269 19.83 18.73 11.08
CA LEU A 269 18.76 19.27 11.91
C LEU A 269 19.24 20.45 12.78
N MET A 270 20.45 20.39 13.32
CA MET A 270 21.06 21.50 14.05
C MET A 270 21.29 22.72 13.14
N ALA A 271 21.80 22.49 11.91
CA ALA A 271 21.96 23.57 10.93
C ALA A 271 20.62 24.25 10.57
N MET A 272 19.51 23.51 10.62
CA MET A 272 18.18 24.06 10.45
C MET A 272 17.71 24.91 11.63
N GLU A 273 17.98 24.46 12.87
CA GLU A 273 17.62 25.19 14.09
C GLU A 273 18.38 26.52 14.21
N GLU A 274 19.65 26.54 13.80
CA GLU A 274 20.47 27.77 13.80
C GLU A 274 20.12 28.74 12.64
N GLY A 275 19.51 28.24 11.56
CA GLY A 275 19.24 28.96 10.32
C GLY A 275 17.82 29.50 10.12
N VAL A 276 16.94 29.41 11.13
CA VAL A 276 15.47 29.63 11.05
C VAL A 276 15.04 30.97 10.41
N GLU A 277 15.92 31.98 10.36
CA GLU A 277 15.61 33.28 9.72
C GLU A 277 15.60 33.25 8.18
N VAL A 278 16.15 32.22 7.54
CA VAL A 278 16.20 32.05 6.08
C VAL A 278 15.51 30.73 5.75
N GLY A 279 14.28 30.78 5.25
CA GLY A 279 13.38 29.62 5.10
C GLY A 279 14.06 28.34 4.57
N LEU A 280 13.46 27.19 4.92
CA LEU A 280 13.97 25.85 4.60
C LEU A 280 14.55 25.73 3.19
N SER A 281 15.86 25.56 3.09
CA SER A 281 16.51 25.18 1.84
C SER A 281 15.94 23.85 1.36
N SER A 282 15.45 23.79 0.13
CA SER A 282 14.91 22.56 -0.46
C SER A 282 15.92 21.40 -0.47
N VAL A 283 17.22 21.72 -0.48
CA VAL A 283 18.30 20.75 -0.41
C VAL A 283 18.38 20.12 0.99
N ILE A 284 18.37 20.93 2.04
CA ILE A 284 18.44 20.43 3.43
C ILE A 284 17.21 19.58 3.74
N VAL A 285 16.04 20.01 3.28
CA VAL A 285 14.80 19.24 3.40
C VAL A 285 14.93 17.88 2.72
N ALA A 286 15.38 17.83 1.47
CA ALA A 286 15.56 16.56 0.75
C ALA A 286 16.59 15.63 1.43
N ASP A 287 17.65 16.20 2.00
CA ASP A 287 18.67 15.45 2.72
C ASP A 287 18.12 14.83 4.00
N VAL A 288 17.41 15.61 4.81
CA VAL A 288 16.77 15.13 6.05
C VAL A 288 15.72 14.06 5.73
N ASP A 289 14.90 14.24 4.69
CA ASP A 289 13.89 13.28 4.25
C ASP A 289 14.53 11.94 3.86
N THR A 290 15.66 12.01 3.16
CA THR A 290 16.44 10.84 2.76
C THR A 290 16.99 10.09 3.97
N LEU A 291 17.58 10.79 4.94
CA LEU A 291 18.14 10.19 6.15
C LEU A 291 17.05 9.54 7.03
N LEU A 292 15.91 10.22 7.21
CA LEU A 292 14.76 9.67 7.93
C LEU A 292 14.17 8.44 7.22
N THR A 293 14.11 8.45 5.89
CA THR A 293 13.67 7.30 5.09
C THR A 293 14.62 6.12 5.22
N ILE A 294 15.94 6.37 5.26
CA ILE A 294 16.94 5.34 5.54
C ILE A 294 16.65 4.71 6.90
N LEU A 295 16.55 5.50 7.98
CA LEU A 295 16.24 4.95 9.31
C LEU A 295 14.92 4.16 9.33
N TYR A 296 13.87 4.70 8.70
CA TYR A 296 12.56 4.07 8.62
C TYR A 296 12.59 2.71 7.88
N SER A 297 13.47 2.54 6.89
CA SER A 297 13.54 1.32 6.06
C SER A 297 14.32 0.18 6.70
N SER A 298 14.80 0.33 7.94
CA SER A 298 15.52 -0.74 8.64
C SER A 298 14.66 -2.00 8.74
N VAL A 299 15.25 -3.19 8.56
CA VAL A 299 14.52 -4.47 8.70
C VAL A 299 14.56 -4.99 10.15
N THR A 300 15.50 -4.50 10.96
CA THR A 300 15.68 -4.87 12.36
C THR A 300 15.16 -3.79 13.30
N GLU A 301 14.99 -4.11 14.58
CA GLU A 301 14.81 -3.04 15.57
C GLU A 301 16.04 -2.12 15.53
N LEU A 302 15.79 -0.81 15.64
CA LEU A 302 16.86 0.19 15.71
C LEU A 302 17.47 0.16 17.12
N ASP A 303 18.77 0.39 17.21
CA ASP A 303 19.42 0.67 18.49
C ASP A 303 18.79 1.95 19.11
N PRO A 304 18.82 2.12 20.44
CA PRO A 304 18.24 3.29 21.09
C PRO A 304 18.87 4.59 20.56
N VAL A 305 18.04 5.48 20.02
CA VAL A 305 18.46 6.79 19.52
C VAL A 305 18.52 7.80 20.65
N ASP A 306 19.49 8.71 20.60
CA ASP A 306 19.66 9.79 21.56
C ASP A 306 18.41 10.67 21.68
N ASN A 307 18.06 11.04 22.91
CA ASN A 307 16.86 11.85 23.21
C ASN A 307 16.91 13.24 22.56
N GLY A 308 18.10 13.85 22.44
CA GLY A 308 18.28 15.14 21.78
C GLY A 308 17.96 15.05 20.29
N LEU A 309 18.45 14.01 19.62
CA LEU A 309 18.13 13.79 18.20
C LEU A 309 16.63 13.55 17.98
N VAL A 310 15.97 12.82 18.87
CA VAL A 310 14.51 12.60 18.81
C VAL A 310 13.75 13.91 18.95
N GLN A 311 14.18 14.81 19.83
CA GLN A 311 13.58 16.14 19.97
C GLN A 311 13.75 16.99 18.70
N LEU A 312 14.92 16.93 18.06
CA LEU A 312 15.17 17.58 16.76
C LEU A 312 14.25 17.02 15.67
N ILE A 313 14.06 15.69 15.63
CA ILE A 313 13.13 15.04 14.70
C ILE A 313 11.69 15.51 14.96
N HIS A 314 11.25 15.60 16.21
CA HIS A 314 9.92 16.15 16.54
C HIS A 314 9.76 17.59 16.04
N GLY A 315 10.76 18.45 16.29
CA GLY A 315 10.77 19.83 15.79
C GLY A 315 10.71 19.92 14.28
N TYR A 316 11.46 19.05 13.58
CA TYR A 316 11.46 18.96 12.12
C TYR A 316 10.09 18.57 11.55
N ILE A 317 9.45 17.55 12.11
CA ILE A 317 8.13 17.09 11.66
C ILE A 317 7.11 18.22 11.73
N LEU A 318 7.13 18.99 12.83
CA LEU A 318 6.21 20.11 13.03
C LEU A 318 6.52 21.28 12.11
N LEU A 319 7.81 21.59 11.93
CA LEU A 319 8.25 22.60 10.96
C LEU A 319 7.78 22.22 9.55
N ARG A 320 7.92 20.94 9.15
CA ARG A 320 7.40 20.43 7.87
C ARG A 320 5.89 20.57 7.76
N CYS A 321 5.14 20.27 8.81
CA CYS A 321 3.69 20.52 8.83
C CYS A 321 3.36 22.02 8.70
N ALA A 322 4.19 22.90 9.26
CA ALA A 322 3.99 24.34 9.24
C ALA A 322 4.34 24.99 7.89
N VAL A 323 5.23 24.41 7.09
CA VAL A 323 5.75 25.01 5.84
C VAL A 323 5.27 24.32 4.56
N THR A 324 4.78 23.08 4.65
CA THR A 324 4.35 22.30 3.48
C THR A 324 3.23 22.99 2.70
N SER A 325 3.21 22.73 1.39
CA SER A 325 2.11 23.09 0.50
C SER A 325 1.03 22.00 0.41
N ALA A 326 1.14 20.94 1.23
CA ALA A 326 0.27 19.77 1.28
C ALA A 326 0.14 19.03 -0.06
N THR A 327 1.28 18.79 -0.70
CA THR A 327 1.36 17.83 -1.81
C THR A 327 1.11 16.40 -1.31
N GLU A 328 0.68 15.49 -2.18
CA GLU A 328 0.52 14.08 -1.83
C GLU A 328 1.83 13.48 -1.30
N THR A 329 2.96 13.88 -1.88
CA THR A 329 4.31 13.49 -1.46
C THR A 329 4.65 13.94 -0.04
N ASP A 330 4.34 15.20 0.31
CA ASP A 330 4.55 15.71 1.68
C ASP A 330 3.71 14.94 2.70
N SER A 331 2.46 14.61 2.35
CA SER A 331 1.57 13.83 3.22
C SER A 331 2.08 12.41 3.40
N TYR A 332 2.57 11.76 2.34
CA TYR A 332 3.15 10.43 2.41
C TYR A 332 4.39 10.40 3.32
N ILE A 333 5.34 11.30 3.10
CA ILE A 333 6.58 11.36 3.88
C ILE A 333 6.27 11.59 5.37
N ILE A 334 5.40 12.54 5.68
CA ILE A 334 5.08 12.87 7.07
C ILE A 334 4.33 11.72 7.73
N CYS A 335 3.19 11.31 7.18
CA CYS A 335 2.29 10.37 7.85
C CYS A 335 2.80 8.92 7.81
N THR A 336 3.55 8.54 6.78
CA THR A 336 4.05 7.16 6.63
C THR A 336 5.46 7.04 7.17
N VAL A 337 6.41 7.84 6.67
CA VAL A 337 7.83 7.68 7.01
C VAL A 337 8.11 8.22 8.39
N TYR A 338 7.72 9.46 8.71
CA TYR A 338 8.09 10.08 9.99
C TYR A 338 7.34 9.46 11.15
N ILE A 339 6.01 9.35 11.05
CA ILE A 339 5.22 8.73 12.13
C ILE A 339 5.57 7.24 12.25
N GLY A 340 5.81 6.55 11.13
CA GLY A 340 6.29 5.18 11.13
C GLY A 340 7.63 5.02 11.85
N LEU A 341 8.60 5.91 11.58
CA LEU A 341 9.89 5.91 12.26
C LEU A 341 9.73 6.18 13.75
N LEU A 342 8.95 7.19 14.12
CA LEU A 342 8.68 7.55 15.51
C LEU A 342 8.15 6.36 16.32
N ARG A 343 7.18 5.60 15.77
CA ARG A 343 6.69 4.36 16.40
C ARG A 343 7.78 3.31 16.63
N ARG A 344 8.78 3.24 15.75
CA ARG A 344 9.92 2.32 15.87
C ARG A 344 10.97 2.76 16.88
N LEU A 345 11.10 4.06 17.12
CA LEU A 345 12.08 4.63 18.04
C LEU A 345 11.73 4.43 19.52
N LYS A 346 10.52 3.93 19.83
CA LYS A 346 10.04 3.62 21.20
C LYS A 346 10.19 4.80 22.19
N HIS A 347 10.08 6.04 21.69
CA HIS A 347 10.17 7.28 22.48
C HIS A 347 8.79 7.92 22.72
N SER A 348 8.71 8.80 23.72
CA SER A 348 7.45 9.49 24.07
C SER A 348 7.05 10.53 23.02
N PHE A 349 5.81 10.46 22.55
CA PHE A 349 5.23 11.43 21.61
C PHE A 349 4.59 12.65 22.30
N ILE A 350 4.62 12.75 23.63
CA ILE A 350 3.94 13.83 24.38
C ILE A 350 4.37 15.22 23.88
N PRO A 351 5.67 15.54 23.69
CA PRO A 351 6.08 16.87 23.23
C PRO A 351 5.54 17.22 21.83
N LEU A 352 5.50 16.22 20.94
CA LEU A 352 4.97 16.36 19.59
C LEU A 352 3.45 16.60 19.61
N ILE A 353 2.72 15.83 20.43
CA ILE A 353 1.28 15.97 20.62
C ILE A 353 0.93 17.36 21.16
N ASP A 354 1.64 17.80 22.20
CA ASP A 354 1.40 19.09 22.86
C ASP A 354 1.61 20.26 21.91
N LEU A 355 2.69 20.23 21.14
CA LEU A 355 3.00 21.30 20.20
C LEU A 355 2.05 21.25 18.99
N ALA A 356 1.68 20.06 18.49
CA ALA A 356 0.68 19.93 17.43
C ALA A 356 -0.68 20.53 17.85
N ILE A 357 -1.16 20.24 19.06
CA ILE A 357 -2.42 20.80 19.58
C ILE A 357 -2.33 22.31 19.74
N THR A 358 -1.19 22.81 20.20
CA THR A 358 -0.95 24.25 20.34
C THR A 358 -1.03 24.94 18.98
N LEU A 359 -0.39 24.39 17.94
CA LEU A 359 -0.41 24.93 16.58
C LEU A 359 -1.81 24.87 15.94
N ILE A 360 -2.53 23.76 16.13
CA ILE A 360 -3.91 23.63 15.61
C ILE A 360 -4.85 24.63 16.30
N ALA A 361 -4.59 24.99 17.56
CA ALA A 361 -5.38 25.97 18.30
C ALA A 361 -5.08 27.44 17.92
N GLU A 362 -4.08 27.71 17.08
CA GLU A 362 -3.77 29.06 16.61
C GLU A 362 -4.81 29.57 15.61
N GLU A 363 -5.22 30.83 15.76
CA GLU A 363 -6.17 31.45 14.84
C GLU A 363 -5.53 31.67 13.46
N GLY A 364 -6.22 31.22 12.41
CA GLY A 364 -5.83 31.50 11.02
C GLY A 364 -4.94 30.44 10.35
N ILE A 365 -4.77 29.26 10.96
CA ILE A 365 -4.05 28.15 10.31
C ILE A 365 -4.70 27.77 8.97
N PRO A 366 -3.93 27.65 7.87
CA PRO A 366 -4.45 27.17 6.59
C PRO A 366 -5.04 25.76 6.69
N LEU A 367 -6.16 25.52 5.99
CA LEU A 367 -6.92 24.26 6.06
C LEU A 367 -6.05 23.02 5.83
N HIS A 368 -5.17 23.06 4.83
CA HIS A 368 -4.31 21.93 4.48
C HIS A 368 -3.31 21.57 5.58
N ARG A 369 -2.83 22.55 6.34
CA ARG A 369 -1.91 22.32 7.49
C ARG A 369 -2.66 21.77 8.69
N GLU A 370 -3.87 22.27 8.93
CA GLU A 370 -4.73 21.77 10.00
C GLU A 370 -5.06 20.28 9.79
N VAL A 371 -5.46 19.90 8.58
CA VAL A 371 -5.72 18.50 8.20
C VAL A 371 -4.52 17.62 8.53
N LEU A 372 -3.32 18.04 8.10
CA LEU A 372 -2.09 17.29 8.29
C LEU A 372 -1.72 17.16 9.78
N LEU A 373 -1.80 18.25 10.54
CA LEU A 373 -1.48 18.23 11.98
C LEU A 373 -2.44 17.33 12.76
N ILE A 374 -3.73 17.33 12.42
CA ILE A 374 -4.73 16.48 13.08
C ILE A 374 -4.54 15.02 12.71
N GLN A 375 -4.18 14.72 11.46
CA GLN A 375 -3.79 13.38 11.05
C GLN A 375 -2.56 12.89 11.83
N VAL A 376 -1.50 13.70 11.88
CA VAL A 376 -0.30 13.42 12.69
C VAL A 376 -0.69 13.15 14.14
N LEU A 377 -1.52 14.02 14.74
CA LEU A 377 -2.01 13.87 16.11
C LEU A 377 -2.76 12.55 16.30
N PHE A 378 -3.66 12.18 15.39
CA PHE A 378 -4.40 10.92 15.47
C PHE A 378 -3.47 9.70 15.41
N ASP A 379 -2.48 9.73 14.50
CA ASP A 379 -1.56 8.64 14.23
C ASP A 379 -0.55 8.40 15.37
N VAL A 380 0.01 9.46 15.96
CA VAL A 380 0.95 9.33 17.10
C VAL A 380 0.25 8.99 18.41
N SER A 381 -1.04 9.29 18.51
CA SER A 381 -1.85 8.96 19.67
C SER A 381 -2.19 7.46 19.78
N GLY A 382 -1.73 6.64 18.82
CA GLY A 382 -2.08 5.22 18.60
C GLY A 382 -2.06 4.31 19.82
N ASP A 383 -0.99 4.35 20.62
CA ASP A 383 -0.61 3.19 21.44
C ASP A 383 -0.05 3.52 22.84
N HIS A 384 -0.29 4.71 23.40
CA HIS A 384 0.38 5.12 24.65
C HIS A 384 -0.55 5.60 25.79
N ASP A 385 -0.10 5.17 26.98
CA ASP A 385 -0.45 5.43 28.38
C ASP A 385 -1.72 6.20 28.76
N VAL A 386 -2.38 5.78 29.85
CA VAL A 386 -3.52 6.48 30.49
C VAL A 386 -3.15 7.95 30.78
N TYR A 387 -1.88 8.17 31.16
CA TYR A 387 -1.31 9.49 31.42
C TYR A 387 -1.41 10.44 30.21
N VAL A 388 -1.16 9.95 28.99
CA VAL A 388 -1.26 10.77 27.76
C VAL A 388 -2.70 11.20 27.55
N LYS A 389 -3.68 10.32 27.80
CA LYS A 389 -5.09 10.67 27.65
C LYS A 389 -5.51 11.76 28.63
N GLU A 390 -5.05 11.72 29.88
CA GLU A 390 -5.40 12.71 30.90
C GLU A 390 -4.83 14.10 30.59
N GLU A 391 -3.60 14.19 30.07
CA GLU A 391 -2.97 15.47 29.73
C GLU A 391 -3.50 16.08 28.43
N VAL A 392 -3.82 15.22 27.44
CA VAL A 392 -4.20 15.62 26.09
C VAL A 392 -5.69 15.93 25.97
N ALA A 393 -6.56 15.18 26.65
CA ALA A 393 -8.01 15.33 26.54
C ALA A 393 -8.53 16.75 26.85
N PRO A 394 -8.04 17.48 27.88
CA PRO A 394 -8.46 18.85 28.14
C PRO A 394 -8.11 19.82 27.00
N LYS A 395 -6.92 19.69 26.42
CA LYS A 395 -6.44 20.54 25.31
C LYS A 395 -7.25 20.25 24.03
N LEU A 396 -7.52 18.97 23.75
CA LEU A 396 -8.40 18.55 22.66
C LEU A 396 -9.83 19.02 22.82
N THR A 397 -10.39 18.94 24.04
CA THR A 397 -11.74 19.44 24.33
C THR A 397 -11.86 20.93 24.03
N ARG A 398 -10.82 21.70 24.38
CA ARG A 398 -10.76 23.14 24.06
C ARG A 398 -10.72 23.39 22.55
N TYR A 399 -9.94 22.61 21.80
CA TYR A 399 -9.85 22.74 20.34
C TYR A 399 -11.16 22.35 19.64
N LEU A 400 -11.74 21.20 19.99
CA LEU A 400 -12.96 20.69 19.38
C LEU A 400 -14.18 21.57 19.69
N GLY A 401 -14.13 22.32 20.79
CA GLY A 401 -15.15 23.28 21.20
C GLY A 401 -16.36 22.62 21.85
N VAL A 402 -17.45 23.39 21.95
CA VAL A 402 -18.68 23.00 22.66
C VAL A 402 -19.49 21.95 21.90
N ARG A 403 -19.38 21.92 20.56
CA ARG A 403 -20.07 20.98 19.67
C ARG A 403 -19.06 20.21 18.85
N PRO A 404 -18.47 19.15 19.42
CA PRO A 404 -17.37 18.43 18.80
C PRO A 404 -17.81 17.62 17.56
N LEU A 405 -19.10 17.34 17.41
CA LEU A 405 -19.66 16.58 16.29
C LEU A 405 -20.03 17.47 15.09
N ASP A 406 -20.22 18.78 15.29
CA ASP A 406 -20.66 19.69 14.24
C ASP A 406 -19.66 19.74 13.06
N PRO A 407 -20.17 19.75 11.80
CA PRO A 407 -19.36 19.92 10.61
C PRO A 407 -18.49 21.18 10.67
N VAL A 408 -17.28 21.09 10.14
CA VAL A 408 -16.38 22.25 10.07
C VAL A 408 -16.90 23.27 9.06
N CYS A 409 -17.51 24.35 9.55
CA CYS A 409 -17.91 25.49 8.73
C CYS A 409 -16.77 26.52 8.63
N ARG A 410 -15.92 26.43 7.59
CA ARG A 410 -15.00 27.54 7.25
C ARG A 410 -15.65 28.44 6.19
N ALA A 411 -15.88 29.71 6.54
CA ALA A 411 -16.20 30.72 5.55
C ALA A 411 -15.01 30.83 4.59
N THR A 412 -15.22 30.55 3.30
CA THR A 412 -14.21 30.72 2.24
C THR A 412 -13.86 32.21 2.11
N ARG A 413 -13.05 32.72 3.04
CA ARG A 413 -12.37 34.01 2.92
C ARG A 413 -10.93 33.74 2.58
N SER A 414 -10.63 33.75 1.27
CA SER A 414 -9.39 34.30 0.68
C SER A 414 -8.98 33.52 -0.57
N ASN A 415 -8.95 34.25 -1.69
CA ASN A 415 -7.87 34.30 -2.67
C ASN A 415 -6.73 33.28 -2.45
N ASN A 416 -6.82 32.11 -3.08
CA ASN A 416 -5.73 31.46 -3.84
C ASN A 416 -6.15 30.04 -4.28
N SER A 417 -6.24 29.88 -5.61
CA SER A 417 -5.88 28.71 -6.44
C SER A 417 -6.32 27.27 -6.11
N LEU A 418 -7.11 26.97 -5.08
CA LEU A 418 -7.69 25.62 -4.90
C LEU A 418 -9.05 25.53 -5.59
N SER A 419 -9.25 24.50 -6.42
CA SER A 419 -10.55 24.27 -7.04
C SER A 419 -11.60 23.98 -5.95
N GLY A 420 -12.85 24.39 -6.16
CA GLY A 420 -13.91 24.17 -5.16
C GLY A 420 -14.11 22.71 -4.76
N LYS A 421 -13.68 21.74 -5.60
CA LYS A 421 -13.74 20.31 -5.30
C LYS A 421 -12.66 19.86 -4.30
N ASP A 422 -11.44 20.40 -4.40
CA ASP A 422 -10.32 20.02 -3.52
C ASP A 422 -10.52 20.54 -2.10
N SER A 423 -11.09 21.75 -1.98
CA SER A 423 -11.48 22.33 -0.69
C SER A 423 -12.50 21.47 0.04
N ASN A 424 -13.54 20.97 -0.65
CA ASN A 424 -14.56 20.13 -0.02
C ASN A 424 -14.01 18.77 0.45
N LYS A 425 -13.08 18.19 -0.32
CA LYS A 425 -12.37 16.96 0.06
C LYS A 425 -11.55 17.18 1.34
N MET A 426 -10.80 18.28 1.42
CA MET A 426 -10.01 18.62 2.61
C MET A 426 -10.88 18.90 3.83
N VAL A 427 -12.02 19.60 3.68
CA VAL A 427 -12.96 19.84 4.78
C VAL A 427 -13.54 18.51 5.29
N SER A 428 -13.87 17.59 4.39
CA SER A 428 -14.38 16.26 4.77
C SER A 428 -13.32 15.46 5.53
N LEU A 429 -12.07 15.50 5.07
CA LEU A 429 -10.94 14.82 5.71
C LEU A 429 -10.62 15.42 7.09
N LEU A 430 -10.65 16.75 7.21
CA LEU A 430 -10.52 17.44 8.49
C LEU A 430 -11.60 16.97 9.47
N HIS A 431 -12.85 16.93 9.01
CA HIS A 431 -13.97 16.55 9.83
C HIS A 431 -13.91 15.08 10.26
N GLU A 432 -13.53 14.19 9.35
CA GLU A 432 -13.26 12.78 9.65
C GLU A 432 -12.25 12.62 10.79
N TYR A 433 -11.08 13.28 10.70
CA TYR A 433 -10.06 13.15 11.74
C TYR A 433 -10.46 13.81 13.06
N ARG A 434 -11.24 14.91 13.03
CA ARG A 434 -11.83 15.49 14.25
C ARG A 434 -12.73 14.48 14.97
N LEU A 435 -13.62 13.81 14.23
CA LEU A 435 -14.50 12.77 14.79
C LEU A 435 -13.72 11.56 15.30
N LYS A 436 -12.67 11.14 14.59
CA LYS A 436 -11.77 10.07 15.06
C LYS A 436 -11.06 10.42 16.37
N LEU A 437 -10.65 11.68 16.56
CA LEU A 437 -10.09 12.14 17.83
C LEU A 437 -11.14 12.13 18.96
N VAL A 438 -12.39 12.53 18.66
CA VAL A 438 -13.52 12.45 19.61
C VAL A 438 -13.74 11.02 20.10
N ILE A 439 -13.82 10.05 19.18
CA ILE A 439 -13.95 8.62 19.50
C ILE A 439 -12.81 8.14 20.41
N LYS A 440 -11.58 8.59 20.13
CA LYS A 440 -10.37 8.09 20.79
C LYS A 440 -10.12 8.68 22.19
N PHE A 441 -10.37 9.98 22.35
CA PHE A 441 -9.97 10.75 23.53
C PHE A 441 -11.13 11.19 24.41
N LEU A 442 -12.34 11.30 23.88
CA LEU A 442 -13.48 11.84 24.58
C LEU A 442 -14.67 10.86 24.74
N PRO A 443 -14.49 9.53 24.87
CA PRO A 443 -15.63 8.59 24.97
C PRO A 443 -16.51 8.88 26.19
N GLU A 444 -15.90 9.28 27.32
CA GLU A 444 -16.63 9.62 28.54
C GLU A 444 -17.45 10.92 28.39
N VAL A 445 -17.06 11.83 27.50
CA VAL A 445 -17.85 13.04 27.20
C VAL A 445 -19.07 12.65 26.37
N ILE A 446 -18.88 11.77 25.38
CA ILE A 446 -19.94 11.26 24.50
C ILE A 446 -20.99 10.48 25.33
N ARG A 447 -20.57 9.67 26.29
CA ARG A 447 -21.47 8.87 27.14
C ARG A 447 -22.28 9.65 28.18
N LYS A 448 -22.01 10.95 28.40
CA LYS A 448 -22.77 11.73 29.40
C LYS A 448 -24.24 11.88 29.02
N ASN A 449 -24.54 12.11 27.74
CA ASN A 449 -25.88 12.32 27.22
C ASN A 449 -26.11 11.43 25.98
N PRO A 450 -26.24 10.10 26.15
CA PRO A 450 -26.28 9.14 25.04
C PRO A 450 -27.46 9.41 24.09
N ASP A 451 -28.61 9.80 24.62
CA ASP A 451 -29.81 10.15 23.86
C ASP A 451 -29.63 11.37 22.93
N GLU A 452 -29.01 12.45 23.44
CA GLU A 452 -28.78 13.69 22.67
C GLU A 452 -27.73 13.45 21.58
N VAL A 453 -26.67 12.72 21.92
CA VAL A 453 -25.60 12.37 20.98
C VAL A 453 -26.13 11.49 19.85
N LEU A 454 -26.97 10.50 20.16
CA LEU A 454 -27.53 9.62 19.12
C LEU A 454 -28.46 10.38 18.17
N GLU A 455 -29.24 11.32 18.71
CA GLU A 455 -30.10 12.20 17.92
C GLU A 455 -29.28 13.16 17.04
N GLU A 456 -28.20 13.73 17.58
CA GLU A 456 -27.25 14.55 16.82
C GLU A 456 -26.58 13.75 15.69
N CYS A 457 -26.08 12.54 15.97
CA CYS A 457 -25.50 11.64 14.96
C CYS A 457 -26.52 11.30 13.86
N THR A 458 -27.77 11.05 14.22
CA THR A 458 -28.85 10.76 13.26
C THR A 458 -29.04 11.92 12.29
N ASN A 459 -29.11 13.15 12.80
CA ASN A 459 -29.28 14.35 11.98
C ASN A 459 -28.04 14.64 11.10
N LEU A 460 -26.84 14.40 11.64
CA LEU A 460 -25.59 14.68 10.94
C LEU A 460 -25.23 13.66 9.87
N LEU A 461 -25.74 12.41 9.97
CA LEU A 461 -25.57 11.39 8.93
C LEU A 461 -26.20 11.80 7.60
N GLU A 462 -27.36 12.45 7.63
CA GLU A 462 -28.03 12.95 6.42
C GLU A 462 -27.23 14.08 5.73
N CYS A 463 -26.34 14.74 6.46
CA CYS A 463 -25.52 15.85 5.98
C CYS A 463 -24.06 15.45 5.69
N ALA A 464 -23.70 14.16 5.82
CA ALA A 464 -22.33 13.72 5.66
C ALA A 464 -21.87 13.88 4.20
N SER A 465 -20.79 14.65 3.99
CA SER A 465 -20.26 14.93 2.64
C SER A 465 -19.44 13.78 2.04
N ALA A 466 -19.04 12.80 2.86
CA ALA A 466 -18.26 11.64 2.46
C ALA A 466 -18.57 10.45 3.37
N TYR A 467 -18.44 9.23 2.85
CA TYR A 467 -18.67 8.01 3.61
C TYR A 467 -17.76 7.89 4.85
N THR A 468 -16.50 8.32 4.79
CA THR A 468 -15.58 8.22 5.93
C THR A 468 -16.03 9.07 7.13
N VAL A 469 -16.71 10.19 6.87
CA VAL A 469 -17.39 11.00 7.88
C VAL A 469 -18.61 10.25 8.43
N ALA A 470 -19.46 9.71 7.56
CA ALA A 470 -20.63 8.93 7.97
C ALA A 470 -20.24 7.71 8.82
N GLN A 471 -19.19 7.01 8.44
CA GLN A 471 -18.60 5.91 9.20
C GLN A 471 -18.20 6.36 10.61
N SER A 472 -17.60 7.55 10.75
CA SER A 472 -17.21 8.09 12.06
C SER A 472 -18.43 8.38 12.93
N TYR A 473 -19.52 8.92 12.38
CA TYR A 473 -20.78 9.07 13.12
C TYR A 473 -21.41 7.73 13.50
N LEU A 474 -21.38 6.72 12.63
CA LEU A 474 -21.87 5.37 12.94
C LEU A 474 -21.06 4.73 14.08
N GLN A 475 -19.76 4.97 14.15
CA GLN A 475 -18.91 4.51 15.25
C GLN A 475 -19.25 5.22 16.56
N ILE A 476 -19.46 6.54 16.54
CA ILE A 476 -19.89 7.31 17.71
C ILE A 476 -21.26 6.83 18.20
N ALA A 477 -22.21 6.61 17.30
CA ALA A 477 -23.50 6.01 17.61
C ALA A 477 -23.34 4.66 18.30
N GLY A 478 -22.43 3.81 17.82
CA GLY A 478 -22.13 2.51 18.42
C GLY A 478 -21.62 2.57 19.86
N LEU A 479 -20.94 3.65 20.26
CA LEU A 479 -20.44 3.83 21.62
C LEU A 479 -21.55 4.11 22.65
N VAL A 480 -22.69 4.65 22.21
CA VAL A 480 -23.79 5.11 23.09
C VAL A 480 -25.10 4.35 22.88
N ILE A 481 -25.28 3.68 21.73
CA ILE A 481 -26.58 3.09 21.37
C ILE A 481 -27.09 2.12 22.44
N GLY A 482 -26.21 1.37 23.10
CA GLY A 482 -26.55 0.43 24.17
C GLY A 482 -27.12 1.08 25.43
N GLU A 483 -26.90 2.38 25.63
CA GLU A 483 -27.35 3.15 26.81
C GLU A 483 -28.64 3.94 26.54
N VAL A 484 -29.08 4.03 25.28
CA VAL A 484 -30.27 4.77 24.86
C VAL A 484 -31.54 3.95 25.12
N VAL A 485 -32.53 4.58 25.76
CA VAL A 485 -33.82 3.96 26.12
C VAL A 485 -34.97 4.43 25.25
N ARG A 486 -34.86 5.59 24.58
CA ARG A 486 -35.95 6.16 23.76
C ARG A 486 -36.10 5.39 22.43
N PRO A 487 -37.22 4.68 22.20
CA PRO A 487 -37.40 3.89 20.97
C PRO A 487 -37.42 4.74 19.70
N GLU A 488 -37.94 5.97 19.77
CA GLU A 488 -37.99 6.90 18.63
C GLU A 488 -36.59 7.30 18.16
N THR A 489 -35.68 7.56 19.09
CA THR A 489 -34.27 7.89 18.79
C THR A 489 -33.54 6.69 18.20
N LEU A 490 -33.73 5.50 18.77
CA LEU A 490 -33.18 4.25 18.23
C LEU A 490 -33.70 4.00 16.81
N LEU A 491 -35.01 4.17 16.59
CA LEU A 491 -35.64 3.98 15.28
C LEU A 491 -35.09 4.97 14.23
N GLY A 492 -34.93 6.24 14.60
CA GLY A 492 -34.33 7.27 13.74
C GLY A 492 -32.91 6.90 13.32
N MET A 493 -32.08 6.52 14.29
CA MET A 493 -30.69 6.12 14.05
C MET A 493 -30.59 4.89 13.15
N ILE A 494 -31.38 3.83 13.41
CA ILE A 494 -31.36 2.62 12.58
C ILE A 494 -31.80 2.93 11.14
N LYS A 495 -32.82 3.78 10.96
CA LYS A 495 -33.23 4.22 9.61
C LYS A 495 -32.13 4.99 8.90
N ALA A 496 -31.49 5.94 9.58
CA ALA A 496 -30.37 6.72 9.02
C ALA A 496 -29.19 5.81 8.63
N ALA A 497 -28.82 4.84 9.47
CA ALA A 497 -27.75 3.88 9.18
C ALA A 497 -28.04 3.02 7.93
N PHE A 498 -29.30 2.54 7.79
CA PHE A 498 -29.71 1.83 6.58
C PHE A 498 -29.71 2.73 5.35
N ASN A 499 -30.09 4.00 5.46
CA ASN A 499 -30.02 4.95 4.35
C ASN A 499 -28.57 5.12 3.86
N VAL A 500 -27.61 5.31 4.77
CA VAL A 500 -26.18 5.36 4.41
C VAL A 500 -25.71 4.08 3.72
N THR A 501 -26.17 2.92 4.21
CA THR A 501 -25.83 1.62 3.61
C THR A 501 -26.39 1.49 2.18
N GLU A 502 -27.61 1.98 1.94
CA GLU A 502 -28.23 1.97 0.61
C GLU A 502 -27.61 2.99 -0.36
N GLU A 503 -27.19 4.17 0.13
CA GLU A 503 -26.45 5.15 -0.65
C GLU A 503 -25.14 4.55 -1.20
N GLU A 504 -24.45 3.77 -0.37
CA GLU A 504 -23.19 3.12 -0.73
C GLU A 504 -23.35 1.78 -1.46
N ARG A 505 -24.58 1.36 -1.82
CA ARG A 505 -24.89 0.03 -2.37
C ARG A 505 -24.09 -0.39 -3.62
N LYS A 506 -23.59 0.58 -4.38
CA LYS A 506 -22.79 0.35 -5.60
C LYS A 506 -21.31 0.73 -5.44
N SER A 507 -20.88 1.13 -4.25
CA SER A 507 -19.51 1.55 -3.98
C SER A 507 -18.73 0.45 -3.26
N GLN A 508 -17.42 0.66 -3.12
CA GLN A 508 -16.55 -0.17 -2.28
C GLN A 508 -16.89 -0.08 -0.78
N TYR A 509 -17.68 0.91 -0.36
CA TYR A 509 -18.05 1.16 1.03
C TYR A 509 -19.34 0.45 1.47
N PHE A 510 -20.05 -0.23 0.57
CA PHE A 510 -21.27 -0.97 0.92
C PHE A 510 -21.08 -1.95 2.09
N LEU A 511 -20.06 -2.82 2.01
CA LEU A 511 -19.81 -3.84 3.04
C LEU A 511 -19.37 -3.22 4.37
N PRO A 512 -18.42 -2.25 4.40
CA PRO A 512 -18.15 -1.48 5.61
C PRO A 512 -19.40 -0.82 6.21
N ALA A 513 -20.26 -0.19 5.40
CA ALA A 513 -21.45 0.49 5.87
C ALA A 513 -22.43 -0.51 6.51
N LEU A 514 -22.66 -1.63 5.82
CA LEU A 514 -23.51 -2.72 6.29
C LEU A 514 -23.00 -3.28 7.62
N HIS A 515 -21.69 -3.49 7.78
CA HIS A 515 -21.13 -3.98 9.03
C HIS A 515 -21.42 -3.06 10.22
N HIS A 516 -21.22 -1.75 10.06
CA HIS A 516 -21.53 -0.78 11.12
C HIS A 516 -23.04 -0.73 11.41
N THR A 517 -23.87 -0.72 10.37
CA THR A 517 -25.34 -0.73 10.50
C THR A 517 -25.84 -1.97 11.24
N LEU A 518 -25.35 -3.16 10.89
CA LEU A 518 -25.72 -4.40 11.58
C LEU A 518 -25.24 -4.38 13.03
N SER A 519 -24.03 -3.89 13.30
CA SER A 519 -23.53 -3.74 14.68
C SER A 519 -24.46 -2.88 15.55
N LEU A 520 -25.03 -1.80 14.98
CA LEU A 520 -26.05 -1.00 15.64
C LEU A 520 -27.38 -1.75 15.81
N CYS A 521 -27.83 -2.45 14.78
CA CYS A 521 -29.11 -3.19 14.78
C CYS A 521 -29.17 -4.28 15.85
N PHE A 522 -28.05 -4.93 16.12
CA PHE A 522 -27.95 -6.03 17.08
C PHE A 522 -27.53 -5.58 18.48
N ALA A 523 -27.49 -4.27 18.74
CA ALA A 523 -27.28 -3.76 20.08
C ALA A 523 -28.45 -4.12 21.01
N ARG A 524 -28.14 -4.43 22.28
CA ARG A 524 -29.15 -4.85 23.28
C ARG A 524 -30.34 -3.90 23.41
N SER A 525 -30.10 -2.60 23.49
CA SER A 525 -31.15 -1.57 23.58
C SER A 525 -32.11 -1.61 22.39
N VAL A 526 -31.59 -1.85 21.18
CA VAL A 526 -32.37 -1.94 19.94
C VAL A 526 -33.27 -3.17 19.94
N LEU A 527 -32.74 -4.32 20.37
CA LEU A 527 -33.45 -5.60 20.33
C LEU A 527 -34.51 -5.78 21.43
N ILE A 528 -34.45 -4.98 22.50
CA ILE A 528 -35.45 -5.00 23.58
C ILE A 528 -36.79 -4.39 23.14
N HIS A 529 -36.77 -3.39 22.25
CA HIS A 529 -37.98 -2.67 21.84
C HIS A 529 -38.64 -3.33 20.62
N ASP A 530 -39.91 -3.74 20.77
CA ASP A 530 -40.65 -4.48 19.74
C ASP A 530 -40.73 -3.75 18.39
N ASP A 531 -41.02 -2.45 18.40
CA ASP A 531 -41.16 -1.65 17.18
C ASP A 531 -39.85 -1.54 16.40
N VAL A 532 -38.72 -1.36 17.12
CA VAL A 532 -37.40 -1.24 16.51
C VAL A 532 -36.91 -2.61 16.04
N ARG A 533 -37.12 -3.66 16.85
CA ARG A 533 -36.83 -5.05 16.48
C ARG A 533 -37.60 -5.48 15.22
N SER A 534 -38.87 -5.11 15.10
CA SER A 534 -39.69 -5.39 13.92
C SER A 534 -39.11 -4.75 12.65
N LEU A 535 -38.64 -3.50 12.74
CA LEU A 535 -37.92 -2.84 11.64
C LEU A 535 -36.65 -3.62 11.26
N VAL A 536 -35.83 -4.00 12.25
CA VAL A 536 -34.58 -4.73 12.01
C VAL A 536 -34.85 -6.08 11.34
N LEU A 537 -35.86 -6.84 11.80
CA LEU A 537 -36.27 -8.11 11.19
C LEU A 537 -36.70 -7.94 9.73
N GLY A 538 -37.49 -6.89 9.45
CA GLY A 538 -37.88 -6.53 8.09
C GLY A 538 -36.66 -6.26 7.19
N ARG A 539 -35.70 -5.47 7.67
CA ARG A 539 -34.46 -5.16 6.95
C ARG A 539 -33.55 -6.37 6.78
N CYS A 540 -33.45 -7.26 7.78
CA CYS A 540 -32.70 -8.51 7.64
C CYS A 540 -33.29 -9.40 6.54
N SER A 541 -34.62 -9.42 6.39
CA SER A 541 -35.29 -10.15 5.31
C SER A 541 -34.94 -9.58 3.93
N GLU A 542 -34.90 -8.24 3.79
CA GLU A 542 -34.44 -7.56 2.57
C GLU A 542 -32.96 -7.87 2.26
N LEU A 543 -32.10 -7.85 3.29
CA LEU A 543 -30.68 -8.20 3.17
C LEU A 543 -30.48 -9.66 2.72
N MET A 544 -31.36 -10.58 3.11
CA MET A 544 -31.31 -11.97 2.64
C MET A 544 -31.61 -12.11 1.14
N GLU A 545 -32.52 -11.29 0.61
CA GLU A 545 -32.74 -11.24 -0.85
C GLU A 545 -31.53 -10.65 -1.57
N LEU A 546 -30.89 -9.62 -0.98
CA LEU A 546 -29.64 -9.05 -1.49
C LEU A 546 -28.48 -10.05 -1.45
N ALA A 547 -28.39 -10.85 -0.40
CA ALA A 547 -27.32 -11.82 -0.23
C ALA A 547 -27.27 -12.84 -1.36
N ARG A 548 -28.41 -13.16 -2.00
CA ARG A 548 -28.45 -14.06 -3.17
C ARG A 548 -27.54 -13.62 -4.31
N MET A 549 -27.29 -12.32 -4.43
CA MET A 549 -26.41 -11.72 -5.42
C MET A 549 -25.06 -11.28 -4.85
N ASN A 550 -24.91 -11.26 -3.51
CA ASN A 550 -23.72 -10.78 -2.81
C ASN A 550 -23.49 -11.59 -1.51
N THR A 551 -22.83 -12.75 -1.65
CA THR A 551 -22.53 -13.69 -0.56
C THR A 551 -21.95 -13.05 0.72
N PRO A 552 -21.01 -12.08 0.65
CA PRO A 552 -20.55 -11.34 1.83
C PRO A 552 -21.64 -10.77 2.74
N VAL A 553 -22.81 -10.38 2.21
CA VAL A 553 -23.94 -9.87 3.01
C VAL A 553 -24.45 -10.93 3.98
N ALA A 554 -24.63 -12.17 3.52
CA ALA A 554 -25.03 -13.27 4.39
C ALA A 554 -23.96 -13.62 5.43
N LEU A 555 -22.68 -13.51 5.07
CA LEU A 555 -21.59 -13.75 6.02
C LEU A 555 -21.65 -12.76 7.19
N TYR A 556 -21.75 -11.46 6.90
CA TYR A 556 -21.86 -10.44 7.95
C TYR A 556 -23.12 -10.63 8.81
N LEU A 557 -24.27 -10.88 8.18
CA LEU A 557 -25.51 -11.11 8.92
C LEU A 557 -25.43 -12.36 9.81
N SER A 558 -24.80 -13.44 9.32
CA SER A 558 -24.59 -14.66 10.10
C SER A 558 -23.70 -14.43 11.32
N GLN A 559 -22.65 -13.61 11.18
CA GLN A 559 -21.75 -13.26 12.27
C GLN A 559 -22.48 -12.44 13.34
N CYS A 560 -23.23 -11.41 12.95
CA CYS A 560 -24.00 -10.59 13.89
C CYS A 560 -25.06 -11.41 14.65
N LEU A 561 -25.74 -12.33 13.96
CA LEU A 561 -26.72 -13.23 14.60
C LEU A 561 -26.06 -14.20 15.58
N LEU A 562 -24.90 -14.75 15.22
CA LEU A 562 -24.13 -15.60 16.12
C LEU A 562 -23.73 -14.86 17.39
N ASP A 563 -23.26 -13.62 17.26
CA ASP A 563 -22.85 -12.82 18.41
C ASP A 563 -24.04 -12.39 19.28
N ALA A 564 -25.15 -11.98 18.67
CA ALA A 564 -26.40 -11.70 19.38
C ALA A 564 -26.99 -12.95 20.07
N CYS A 565 -26.80 -14.14 19.49
CA CYS A 565 -27.18 -15.40 20.11
C CYS A 565 -26.34 -15.72 21.35
N LYS A 566 -25.01 -15.49 21.29
CA LYS A 566 -24.13 -15.67 22.45
C LYS A 566 -24.48 -14.73 23.61
N GLU A 567 -25.00 -13.54 23.29
CA GLU A 567 -25.45 -12.55 24.27
C GLU A 567 -26.90 -12.75 24.73
N ASP A 568 -27.57 -13.83 24.31
CA ASP A 568 -28.96 -14.16 24.65
C ASP A 568 -29.98 -13.05 24.29
N LEU A 569 -29.74 -12.38 23.15
CA LEU A 569 -30.58 -11.26 22.68
C LEU A 569 -31.66 -11.68 21.67
N LEU A 570 -31.61 -12.92 21.18
CA LEU A 570 -32.52 -13.42 20.14
C LEU A 570 -33.75 -14.10 20.76
N SER A 571 -34.92 -13.77 20.22
CA SER A 571 -36.20 -14.42 20.54
C SER A 571 -36.68 -15.34 19.40
N GLU A 572 -37.79 -16.06 19.61
CA GLU A 572 -38.40 -16.96 18.62
C GLU A 572 -38.68 -16.28 17.26
N ASN A 573 -38.89 -14.95 17.25
CA ASN A 573 -39.12 -14.16 16.04
C ASN A 573 -37.93 -14.17 15.06
N TRP A 574 -36.73 -14.55 15.51
CA TRP A 574 -35.52 -14.62 14.70
C TRP A 574 -35.32 -15.96 13.99
N VAL A 575 -36.09 -16.98 14.36
CA VAL A 575 -36.00 -18.33 13.78
C VAL A 575 -36.09 -18.32 12.25
N PRO A 576 -37.02 -17.57 11.60
CA PRO A 576 -37.07 -17.52 10.14
C PRO A 576 -35.79 -16.96 9.50
N THR A 577 -35.22 -15.89 10.07
CA THR A 577 -33.98 -15.26 9.57
C THR A 577 -32.78 -16.21 9.73
N VAL A 578 -32.66 -16.85 10.89
CA VAL A 578 -31.60 -17.85 11.15
C VAL A 578 -31.73 -19.03 10.19
N PHE A 579 -32.95 -19.54 9.97
CA PHE A 579 -33.19 -20.62 9.02
C PHE A 579 -32.83 -20.21 7.59
N ASN A 580 -33.23 -19.01 7.16
CA ASN A 580 -32.91 -18.47 5.83
C ASN A 580 -31.39 -18.39 5.59
N ILE A 581 -30.61 -18.06 6.62
CA ILE A 581 -29.14 -18.03 6.56
C ILE A 581 -28.55 -19.44 6.57
N ALA A 582 -29.09 -20.35 7.37
CA ALA A 582 -28.63 -21.74 7.40
C ALA A 582 -28.83 -22.45 6.05
N VAL A 583 -29.87 -22.07 5.30
CA VAL A 583 -30.11 -22.57 3.93
C VAL A 583 -29.44 -21.74 2.84
N PHE A 584 -28.69 -20.69 3.20
CA PHE A 584 -27.97 -19.81 2.27
C PHE A 584 -26.65 -20.44 1.82
N GLY A 585 -26.52 -20.72 0.52
CA GLY A 585 -25.31 -21.27 -0.10
C GLY A 585 -25.62 -22.10 -1.36
N PRO A 586 -24.61 -22.55 -2.12
CA PRO A 586 -24.82 -23.58 -3.13
C PRO A 586 -25.23 -24.85 -2.40
N VAL A 587 -26.53 -25.09 -2.31
CA VAL A 587 -27.09 -26.34 -1.81
C VAL A 587 -26.41 -27.48 -2.60
N PRO A 588 -25.57 -28.34 -2.00
CA PRO A 588 -25.28 -29.60 -2.65
C PRO A 588 -26.60 -30.35 -2.58
N LYS A 589 -27.39 -30.28 -3.66
CA LYS A 589 -28.65 -31.01 -3.90
C LYS A 589 -29.51 -31.21 -2.65
N LYS A 590 -30.63 -30.48 -2.55
CA LYS A 590 -31.71 -30.79 -1.60
C LYS A 590 -31.96 -32.31 -1.56
N GLU A 591 -31.39 -33.02 -0.60
CA GLU A 591 -31.88 -34.35 -0.27
C GLU A 591 -33.15 -34.09 0.54
N HIS A 592 -34.30 -34.14 -0.14
CA HIS A 592 -35.61 -34.02 0.49
C HIS A 592 -35.70 -34.92 1.74
N LYS A 593 -35.00 -36.06 1.73
CA LYS A 593 -34.78 -36.95 2.88
C LYS A 593 -34.34 -36.26 4.17
N VAL A 594 -33.45 -35.26 4.14
CA VAL A 594 -32.97 -34.59 5.36
C VAL A 594 -34.01 -33.61 5.91
N ILE A 595 -34.73 -32.91 5.03
CA ILE A 595 -35.81 -31.99 5.41
C ILE A 595 -37.02 -32.79 5.89
N ASP A 596 -37.37 -33.88 5.22
CA ASP A 596 -38.46 -34.79 5.60
C ASP A 596 -38.14 -35.48 6.92
N ALA A 597 -36.89 -35.92 7.15
CA ALA A 597 -36.46 -36.48 8.44
C ALA A 597 -36.54 -35.48 9.58
N ALA A 598 -36.17 -34.21 9.35
CA ALA A 598 -36.31 -33.16 10.36
C ALA A 598 -37.79 -32.85 10.65
N TYR A 599 -38.64 -32.88 9.62
CA TYR A 599 -40.08 -32.69 9.76
C TYR A 599 -40.75 -33.85 10.54
N GLU A 600 -40.39 -35.10 10.23
CA GLU A 600 -40.84 -36.30 10.95
C GLU A 600 -40.37 -36.31 12.42
N MET A 601 -39.15 -35.82 12.69
CA MET A 601 -38.66 -35.72 14.08
C MET A 601 -39.43 -34.68 14.90
N ILE A 602 -39.83 -33.57 14.28
CA ILE A 602 -40.52 -32.46 14.98
C ILE A 602 -42.01 -32.76 15.17
N TYR A 603 -42.66 -33.37 14.17
CA TYR A 603 -44.11 -33.53 14.16
C TYR A 603 -44.61 -34.97 14.42
N GLU A 604 -43.75 -35.98 14.27
CA GLU A 604 -44.12 -37.39 14.46
C GLU A 604 -43.37 -38.08 15.62
N ASP A 605 -42.54 -37.34 16.37
CA ASP A 605 -41.83 -37.78 17.59
C ASP A 605 -40.98 -39.07 17.39
N ARG A 606 -40.50 -39.29 16.15
CA ARG A 606 -39.64 -40.43 15.81
C ARG A 606 -38.17 -40.07 15.97
N VAL A 607 -37.46 -40.83 16.80
CA VAL A 607 -35.99 -40.74 16.94
C VAL A 607 -35.33 -41.43 15.75
N ASN A 608 -34.73 -40.66 14.84
CA ASN A 608 -34.02 -41.24 13.70
C ASN A 608 -32.66 -41.81 14.12
N ASN A 609 -32.42 -43.08 13.80
CA ASN A 609 -31.11 -43.69 13.94
C ASN A 609 -30.24 -43.27 12.74
N PHE A 610 -29.08 -42.67 13.01
CA PHE A 610 -28.13 -42.16 11.99
C PHE A 610 -27.75 -43.19 10.89
N ASN A 611 -28.00 -44.48 11.10
CA ASN A 611 -27.71 -45.55 10.15
C ASN A 611 -28.69 -45.63 8.96
N ASP A 612 -29.84 -44.96 9.00
CA ASP A 612 -30.83 -45.00 7.91
C ASP A 612 -30.54 -44.00 6.78
N ILE A 613 -29.62 -43.04 6.99
CA ILE A 613 -29.29 -41.99 6.00
C ILE A 613 -28.44 -42.53 4.83
N GLN A 614 -27.85 -43.73 4.95
CA GLN A 614 -27.02 -44.36 3.92
C GLN A 614 -27.76 -45.38 3.02
N ARG A 615 -29.10 -45.48 3.09
CA ARG A 615 -29.95 -46.20 2.14
C ARG A 615 -30.78 -45.23 1.31
#